data_AF-A0A1J5J5S4-F1
#
_entry.id   AF-A0A1J5J5S4-F1
#
_cell.length_a   1.000
_cell.length_b   1.000
_cell.length_c   1.000
_cell.angle_alpha   90.00
_cell.angle_beta   90.00
_cell.angle_gamma   90.00
#
_symmetry.space_group_name_H-M   'P 1'
#
loop_
_entity.id
_entity.type
_entity.pdbx_description
1 polymer ?
#
loop_
_entity_poly.entity_id
_entity_poly.type
_entity_poly.pdbx_seq_one_letter_code
_entity_poly.pdbx_strand_id
1 'polypeptide(L)'
;MPRYKAAYEDHEITIPKHDDILEDHRAIKMVNGVPRVPKGKTDSAGQRHGDSAIAAVLAHNKSFNTAAPMEYRGVSRSPDNQQSSTRPDHSGDHQTPGRFGIGGY
;
A
#
# COMPACT_ATOMS: atom_id res chain seq x y z
N MET A 1 -2.28 5.21 -20.23
CA MET A 1 -2.18 3.74 -20.13
C MET A 1 -2.22 3.05 -21.50
N PRO A 2 -1.42 3.44 -22.52
CA PRO A 2 -1.48 2.76 -23.83
C PRO A 2 -1.02 1.29 -23.75
N ARG A 3 0.10 1.02 -23.07
CA ARG A 3 0.69 -0.33 -22.97
C ARG A 3 -0.20 -1.34 -22.25
N TYR A 4 -0.71 -0.98 -21.07
CA TYR A 4 -1.59 -1.85 -20.28
C TYR A 4 -2.90 -2.18 -21.01
N LYS A 5 -3.52 -1.19 -21.69
CA LYS A 5 -4.75 -1.42 -22.47
C LYS A 5 -4.51 -2.40 -23.61
N ALA A 6 -3.43 -2.21 -24.38
CA ALA A 6 -3.05 -3.10 -25.46
C ALA A 6 -2.81 -4.53 -24.94
N ALA A 7 -2.00 -4.70 -23.88
CA ALA A 7 -1.75 -6.00 -23.28
C ALA A 7 -3.04 -6.71 -22.81
N TYR A 8 -4.02 -5.95 -22.32
CA TYR A 8 -5.32 -6.51 -21.91
C TYR A 8 -6.17 -6.93 -23.12
N GLU A 9 -6.25 -6.10 -24.17
CA GLU A 9 -7.02 -6.37 -25.38
C GLU A 9 -6.39 -7.49 -26.25
N ASP A 10 -5.06 -7.58 -26.25
CA ASP A 10 -4.27 -8.60 -26.93
C ASP A 10 -4.16 -9.92 -26.14
N HIS A 11 -4.82 -10.01 -24.98
CA HIS A 11 -4.83 -11.18 -24.08
C HIS A 11 -3.43 -11.59 -23.55
N GLU A 12 -2.50 -10.64 -23.44
CA GLU A 12 -1.17 -10.85 -22.87
C GLU A 12 -1.22 -10.90 -21.32
N ILE A 13 -2.23 -10.27 -20.71
CA ILE A 13 -2.44 -10.27 -19.26
C ILE A 13 -3.83 -10.80 -18.89
N THR A 14 -3.94 -11.37 -17.70
CA THR A 14 -5.21 -11.81 -17.12
C THR A 14 -5.47 -11.11 -15.80
N ILE A 15 -6.75 -10.95 -15.45
CA ILE A 15 -7.18 -10.38 -14.18
C ILE A 15 -8.08 -11.37 -13.43
N PRO A 16 -8.15 -11.31 -12.09
CA PRO A 16 -9.05 -12.18 -11.34
C PRO A 16 -10.51 -11.93 -11.73
N LYS A 17 -11.27 -13.02 -11.87
CA LYS A 17 -12.69 -12.99 -12.25
C LYS A 17 -13.57 -12.67 -11.04
N HIS A 18 -13.68 -11.39 -10.71
CA HIS A 18 -14.52 -10.88 -9.62
C HIS A 18 -15.23 -9.59 -10.05
N ASP A 19 -16.49 -9.43 -9.65
CA ASP A 19 -17.33 -8.31 -10.09
C ASP A 19 -16.75 -6.95 -9.68
N ASP A 20 -16.30 -6.84 -8.44
CA ASP A 20 -15.59 -5.65 -7.95
C ASP A 20 -14.35 -5.28 -8.78
N ILE A 21 -13.56 -6.26 -9.19
CA ILE A 21 -12.36 -5.99 -10.00
C ILE A 21 -12.78 -5.53 -11.39
N LEU A 22 -13.82 -6.15 -11.95
CA LEU A 22 -14.38 -5.77 -13.24
C LEU A 22 -14.94 -4.34 -13.22
N GLU A 23 -15.65 -3.96 -12.16
CA GLU A 23 -16.23 -2.62 -12.00
C GLU A 23 -15.14 -1.54 -11.91
N ASP A 24 -14.06 -1.80 -11.17
CA ASP A 24 -12.90 -0.90 -11.09
C ASP A 24 -12.24 -0.68 -12.46
N HIS A 25 -12.08 -1.75 -13.25
CA HIS A 25 -11.49 -1.64 -14.59
C HIS A 25 -12.41 -0.88 -15.55
N ARG A 26 -13.73 -1.05 -15.43
CA ARG A 26 -14.74 -0.33 -16.22
C ARG A 26 -14.84 1.15 -15.84
N ALA A 27 -14.41 1.53 -14.65
CA ALA A 27 -14.45 2.92 -14.20
C ALA A 27 -13.41 3.82 -14.88
N ILE A 28 -12.39 3.28 -15.55
CA ILE A 28 -11.35 4.07 -16.23
C ILE A 28 -11.97 4.89 -17.37
N LYS A 29 -11.73 6.19 -17.36
CA LYS A 29 -12.17 7.11 -18.42
C LYS A 29 -11.02 7.98 -18.92
N MET A 30 -11.09 8.38 -20.18
CA MET A 30 -10.20 9.40 -20.73
C MET A 30 -10.62 10.76 -20.21
N VAL A 31 -9.72 11.47 -19.53
CA VAL A 31 -9.96 12.86 -19.18
C VAL A 31 -8.75 13.71 -19.51
N ASN A 32 -8.97 14.76 -20.30
CA ASN A 32 -7.92 15.63 -20.82
C ASN A 32 -6.81 14.84 -21.53
N GLY A 33 -7.18 13.80 -22.29
CA GLY A 33 -6.22 12.93 -23.00
C GLY A 33 -5.48 11.93 -22.10
N VAL A 34 -5.71 11.93 -20.79
CA VAL A 34 -5.08 10.98 -19.86
C VAL A 34 -6.12 9.98 -19.35
N PRO A 35 -5.92 8.66 -19.54
CA PRO A 35 -6.78 7.65 -18.92
C PRO A 35 -6.57 7.68 -17.41
N ARG A 36 -7.65 7.90 -16.67
CA ARG A 36 -7.66 7.98 -15.21
C ARG A 36 -8.93 7.35 -14.64
N VAL A 37 -8.87 6.91 -13.39
CA VAL A 37 -10.08 6.66 -12.61
C VAL A 37 -10.66 8.04 -12.22
N PRO A 38 -11.91 8.37 -12.60
CA PRO A 38 -12.54 9.64 -12.25
C PRO A 38 -12.60 9.84 -10.74
N LYS A 39 -12.63 11.11 -10.29
CA LYS A 39 -12.98 11.41 -8.89
C LYS A 39 -14.40 10.92 -8.64
N GLY A 40 -14.53 9.89 -7.83
CA GLY A 40 -15.78 9.21 -7.54
C GLY A 40 -15.51 7.85 -6.93
N LYS A 41 -16.59 7.11 -6.69
CA LYS A 41 -16.53 5.74 -6.21
C LYS A 41 -16.91 4.80 -7.34
N THR A 42 -16.23 3.67 -7.43
CA THR A 42 -16.40 2.72 -8.54
C THR A 42 -17.57 1.79 -8.31
N ASP A 43 -17.96 1.55 -7.06
CA ASP A 43 -19.07 0.70 -6.67
C ASP A 43 -20.35 1.48 -6.34
N SER A 44 -21.47 0.77 -6.39
CA SER A 44 -22.79 1.30 -6.03
C SER A 44 -22.90 1.67 -4.53
N ALA A 45 -22.11 1.02 -3.66
CA ALA A 45 -22.07 1.30 -2.22
C ALA A 45 -21.19 2.51 -1.85
N GLY A 46 -20.49 3.10 -2.82
CA GLY A 46 -19.69 4.30 -2.60
C GLY A 46 -18.43 4.08 -1.77
N GLN A 47 -17.91 2.85 -1.67
CA GLN A 47 -16.74 2.53 -0.86
C GLN A 47 -15.47 2.39 -1.68
N ARG A 48 -15.55 1.96 -2.93
CA ARG A 48 -14.40 1.56 -3.74
C ARG A 48 -13.85 2.70 -4.57
N HIS A 49 -12.52 2.76 -4.67
CA HIS A 49 -11.79 3.87 -5.29
C HIS A 49 -11.22 3.54 -6.68
N GLY A 50 -11.39 2.31 -7.18
CA GLY A 50 -10.72 1.87 -8.41
C GLY A 50 -9.31 1.31 -8.19
N ASP A 51 -8.93 1.01 -6.94
CA ASP A 51 -7.56 0.65 -6.58
C ASP A 51 -7.09 -0.62 -7.28
N SER A 52 -7.98 -1.58 -7.55
CA SER A 52 -7.58 -2.84 -8.21
C SER A 52 -7.11 -2.60 -9.65
N ALA A 53 -7.72 -1.66 -10.36
CA ALA A 53 -7.31 -1.30 -11.71
C ALA A 53 -5.95 -0.59 -11.72
N ILE A 54 -5.72 0.33 -10.77
CA ILE A 54 -4.43 1.01 -10.63
C ILE A 54 -3.33 0.02 -10.21
N ALA A 55 -3.63 -0.89 -9.28
CA ALA A 55 -2.71 -1.94 -8.86
C ALA A 55 -2.28 -2.82 -10.04
N ALA A 56 -3.22 -3.23 -10.89
CA ALA A 56 -2.92 -4.03 -12.08
C ALA A 56 -2.03 -3.29 -13.08
N VAL A 57 -2.30 -2.00 -13.33
CA VAL A 57 -1.47 -1.14 -14.18
C VAL A 57 -0.04 -1.03 -13.65
N LEU A 58 0.12 -0.82 -12.34
CA LEU A 58 1.43 -0.73 -11.70
C LEU A 58 2.18 -2.06 -11.73
N ALA A 59 1.49 -3.17 -11.47
CA ALA A 59 2.06 -4.51 -11.53
C ALA A 59 2.61 -4.81 -12.93
N HIS A 60 1.81 -4.57 -13.97
CA HIS A 60 2.24 -4.73 -15.35
C HIS A 60 3.39 -3.78 -15.71
N ASN A 61 3.39 -2.53 -15.25
CA ASN A 61 4.53 -1.65 -15.49
C ASN A 61 5.82 -2.12 -14.78
N LYS A 62 5.69 -2.77 -13.61
CA LYS A 62 6.83 -3.29 -12.85
C LYS A 62 7.37 -4.61 -13.39
N SER A 63 6.58 -5.42 -14.10
CA SER A 63 7.10 -6.65 -14.71
C SER A 63 8.19 -6.40 -15.77
N PHE A 64 8.28 -5.19 -16.32
CA PHE A 64 9.35 -4.79 -17.25
C PHE A 64 10.57 -4.16 -16.58
N ASN A 65 10.50 -3.86 -15.28
CA ASN A 65 11.54 -3.14 -14.57
C ASN A 65 12.13 -4.03 -13.48
N THR A 66 13.39 -4.43 -13.65
CA THR A 66 14.13 -5.16 -12.61
C THR A 66 14.22 -4.29 -11.35
N ALA A 67 13.82 -4.85 -10.20
CA ALA A 67 13.96 -4.18 -8.92
C ALA A 67 15.45 -3.90 -8.63
N ALA A 68 15.75 -2.71 -8.12
CA ALA A 68 17.10 -2.43 -7.64
C ALA A 68 17.37 -3.25 -6.37
N PRO A 69 18.62 -3.72 -6.16
CA PRO A 69 19.02 -4.29 -4.87
C PRO A 69 18.66 -3.34 -3.74
N MET A 70 18.03 -3.88 -2.69
CA MET A 70 17.68 -3.09 -1.51
C MET A 70 18.52 -3.57 -0.34
N GLU A 71 19.50 -2.76 0.03
CA GLU A 71 20.43 -3.05 1.11
C GLU A 71 19.92 -2.48 2.44
N TYR A 72 20.37 -3.05 3.56
CA TYR A 72 20.09 -2.49 4.87
C TYR A 72 20.74 -1.10 5.01
N ARG A 73 19.90 -0.08 5.20
CA ARG A 73 20.33 1.26 5.59
C ARG A 73 19.90 1.51 7.02
N GLY A 74 20.84 1.43 7.96
CA GLY A 74 20.59 1.80 9.35
C GLY A 74 20.20 3.27 9.47
N VAL A 75 19.22 3.55 10.32
CA VAL A 75 18.91 4.93 10.69
C VAL A 75 20.06 5.49 11.54
N SER A 76 20.56 6.68 11.18
CA SER A 76 21.42 7.43 12.10
C SER A 76 20.61 7.76 13.34
N ARG A 77 21.09 7.39 14.52
CA ARG A 77 20.50 7.88 15.77
C ARG A 77 20.55 9.41 15.73
N SER A 78 19.40 10.08 15.75
CA SER A 78 19.38 11.54 15.87
C SER A 78 20.17 11.93 17.14
N PRO A 79 21.10 12.89 17.06
CA PRO A 79 21.80 13.40 18.24
C PRO A 79 20.82 14.05 19.24
N ASP A 80 19.60 14.37 18.80
CA ASP A 80 18.50 14.90 19.61
C ASP A 80 17.93 13.94 20.67
N ASN A 81 18.34 12.67 20.68
CA ASN A 81 17.87 11.71 21.69
C ASN A 81 18.57 11.84 23.05
N GLN A 82 19.35 12.90 23.29
CA GLN A 82 19.98 13.15 24.58
C GLN A 82 19.33 14.28 25.40
N GLN A 83 18.37 15.07 24.88
CA GLN A 83 17.91 16.28 25.58
C GLN A 83 16.41 16.62 25.46
N SER A 84 15.52 15.67 25.18
CA SER A 84 14.07 15.96 25.25
C SER A 84 13.55 15.73 26.67
N SER A 85 13.35 16.83 27.44
CA SER A 85 12.73 16.84 28.78
C SER A 85 11.25 16.43 28.82
N THR A 86 10.68 16.04 27.68
CA THR A 86 9.26 15.69 27.49
C THR A 86 9.02 14.20 27.22
N ARG A 87 10.08 13.39 27.12
CA ARG A 87 9.91 11.92 27.01
C ARG A 87 9.84 11.32 28.41
N PRO A 88 8.78 10.54 28.75
CA PRO A 88 8.77 9.75 29.97
C PRO A 88 10.01 8.87 29.99
N ASP A 89 10.76 8.91 31.08
CA ASP A 89 11.87 7.99 31.26
C ASP A 89 11.27 6.59 31.50
N HIS A 90 11.66 5.64 30.67
CA HIS A 90 11.34 4.21 30.82
C HIS A 90 12.54 3.46 31.40
N SER A 91 13.35 4.14 32.23
CA SER A 91 14.60 3.58 32.77
C SER A 91 14.36 2.51 33.85
N GLY A 92 13.13 2.41 34.36
CA GLY A 92 12.72 1.43 35.38
C GLY A 92 12.20 0.09 34.84
N ASP A 93 11.93 -0.04 33.54
CA ASP A 93 11.17 -1.19 32.99
C ASP A 93 12.02 -2.46 32.81
N HIS A 94 13.32 -2.41 33.15
CA HIS A 94 14.27 -3.52 32.99
C HIS A 94 14.76 -4.19 34.29
N GLN A 95 14.21 -3.84 35.46
CA GLN A 95 14.64 -4.45 36.72
C GLN A 95 13.50 -5.06 37.53
N THR A 96 12.92 -6.18 37.06
CA THR A 96 12.56 -7.27 37.98
C THR A 96 12.40 -8.60 37.24
N PRO A 97 13.27 -9.60 37.44
CA PRO A 97 12.96 -10.97 37.07
C PRO A 97 12.19 -11.62 38.23
N GLY A 98 10.93 -11.99 37.97
CA GLY A 98 10.20 -12.99 38.75
C GLY A 98 9.12 -12.44 39.68
N ARG A 99 7.86 -12.81 39.43
CA ARG A 99 7.21 -13.95 40.10
C ARG A 99 5.77 -14.07 39.60
N PHE A 100 5.42 -15.27 39.15
CA PHE A 100 4.07 -15.67 38.76
C PHE A 100 3.04 -15.47 39.90
N GLY A 101 1.85 -14.98 39.55
CA GLY A 101 0.57 -15.50 40.07
C GLY A 101 -0.19 -14.70 41.14
N ILE A 102 -1.53 -14.86 41.04
CA ILE A 102 -2.61 -14.53 41.99
C ILE A 102 -3.04 -13.05 41.91
N GLY A 103 -4.25 -12.68 41.49
CA GLY A 103 -5.57 -13.29 41.69
C GLY A 103 -6.45 -12.16 42.23
N GLY A 104 -7.59 -11.91 41.57
CA GLY A 104 -8.35 -10.67 41.75
C GLY A 104 -9.08 -10.52 43.09
N TYR A 105 -9.51 -9.29 43.35
CA TYR A 105 -10.89 -8.83 43.54
C TYR A 105 -10.94 -7.38 43.04
#